data_AF-A0A2E7QIR4-F1
#
_entry.id   AF-A0A2E7QIR4-F1
#
_cell.length_a   1.000
_cell.length_b   1.000
_cell.length_c   1.000
_cell.angle_alpha   90.00
_cell.angle_beta   90.00
_cell.angle_gamma   90.00
#
_symmetry.space_group_name_H-M   'P 1'
#
loop_
_entity.id
_entity.type
_entity.pdbx_description
1 polymer ?
#
loop_
_entity_poly.entity_id
_entity_poly.type
_entity_poly.pdbx_seq_one_letter_code
_entity_poly.pdbx_strand_id
1 'polypeptide(L)'
;MKYNGWTNWETWNFKLWIETDEGSYHKALNMANGKNGYQLSLALENWAYDMFDELGVESGFFADVCKTSISEINFYEIAESYLLETEEGEATS
;
A
#
# COMPACT_ATOMS: atom_id res chain seq x y z
N MET A 1 0.92 20.25 2.02
CA MET A 1 -0.54 20.15 2.28
C MET A 1 -0.89 18.67 2.16
N LYS A 2 -1.65 18.10 3.09
CA LYS A 2 -2.03 16.67 3.06
C LYS A 2 -3.24 16.47 2.13
N TYR A 3 -3.34 15.30 1.49
CA TYR A 3 -4.50 14.89 0.69
C TYR A 3 -5.34 13.90 1.49
N ASN A 4 -6.53 14.31 1.95
CA ASN A 4 -7.40 13.48 2.80
C ASN A 4 -6.68 12.87 4.03
N GLY A 5 -5.73 13.59 4.61
CA GLY A 5 -4.93 13.12 5.76
C GLY A 5 -3.60 12.41 5.40
N TRP A 6 -3.40 12.05 4.14
CA TRP A 6 -2.22 11.37 3.62
C TRP A 6 -1.21 12.32 2.99
N THR A 7 0.03 11.88 2.81
CA THR A 7 1.12 12.70 2.26
C THR A 7 0.82 13.25 0.86
N ASN A 8 0.23 12.45 -0.02
CA ASN A 8 -0.17 12.83 -1.38
C ASN A 8 -1.38 12.02 -1.88
N TRP A 9 -1.80 12.28 -3.12
CA TRP A 9 -2.96 11.61 -3.71
C TRP A 9 -2.72 10.12 -3.95
N GLU A 10 -1.53 9.76 -4.43
CA GLU A 10 -1.12 8.39 -4.75
C GLU A 10 -1.19 7.50 -3.50
N THR A 11 -0.68 8.02 -2.37
CA THR A 11 -0.71 7.32 -1.07
C THR A 11 -2.16 7.09 -0.60
N TRP A 12 -2.99 8.12 -0.65
CA TRP A 12 -4.41 7.99 -0.28
C TRP A 12 -5.16 7.02 -1.20
N ASN A 13 -4.94 7.12 -2.51
CA ASN A 13 -5.63 6.31 -3.50
C ASN A 13 -5.28 4.81 -3.34
N PHE A 14 -4.00 4.49 -3.12
CA PHE A 14 -3.59 3.11 -2.90
C PHE A 14 -4.20 2.50 -1.63
N LYS A 15 -4.19 3.24 -0.50
CA LYS A 15 -4.87 2.79 0.73
C LYS A 15 -6.37 2.59 0.50
N LEU A 16 -7.04 3.55 -0.14
CA LEU A 16 -8.47 3.46 -0.44
C LEU A 16 -8.80 2.21 -1.27
N TRP A 17 -7.99 1.90 -2.28
CA TRP A 17 -8.21 0.74 -3.13
C TRP A 17 -8.07 -0.57 -2.33
N ILE A 18 -7.04 -0.69 -1.50
CA ILE A 18 -6.84 -1.88 -0.65
C ILE A 18 -8.02 -2.10 0.31
N GLU A 19 -8.56 -1.02 0.89
CA GLU A 19 -9.69 -1.10 1.83
C GLU A 19 -11.03 -1.40 1.17
N THR A 20 -11.16 -1.11 -0.13
CA THR A 20 -12.43 -1.30 -0.84
C THR A 20 -12.73 -2.78 -1.11
N ASP A 21 -11.69 -3.61 -1.24
CA ASP A 21 -11.82 -5.05 -1.42
C ASP A 21 -11.40 -5.81 -0.14
N GLU A 22 -12.33 -6.56 0.44
CA GLU A 22 -12.12 -7.30 1.69
C GLU A 22 -10.92 -8.26 1.60
N GLY A 23 -10.72 -8.90 0.44
CA GLY A 23 -9.58 -9.79 0.19
C GLY A 23 -8.24 -9.04 0.25
N SER A 24 -8.16 -7.89 -0.40
CA SER A 24 -7.00 -7.01 -0.42
C SER A 24 -6.69 -6.45 0.97
N TYR A 25 -7.72 -6.05 1.72
CA TYR A 25 -7.59 -5.60 3.10
C TYR A 25 -6.98 -6.69 4.00
N HIS A 26 -7.56 -7.88 4.00
CA HIS A 26 -7.02 -9.00 4.80
C HIS A 26 -5.64 -9.44 4.33
N LYS A 27 -5.34 -9.36 3.04
CA LYS A 27 -3.99 -9.61 2.53
C LYS A 27 -2.99 -8.62 3.13
N ALA A 28 -3.31 -7.33 3.16
CA ALA A 28 -2.45 -6.31 3.77
C ALA A 28 -2.25 -6.54 5.27
N LEU A 29 -3.30 -6.85 6.03
CA LEU A 29 -3.19 -7.22 7.45
C LEU A 29 -2.31 -8.45 7.67
N ASN A 30 -2.48 -9.50 6.85
CA ASN A 30 -1.64 -10.70 6.92
C ASN A 30 -0.18 -10.39 6.56
N MET A 31 0.08 -9.45 5.64
CA MET A 31 1.44 -8.99 5.36
C MET A 31 2.06 -8.30 6.58
N ALA A 32 1.29 -7.57 7.38
CA ALA A 32 1.79 -6.87 8.56
C ALA A 32 2.30 -7.82 9.65
N ASN A 33 1.76 -9.03 9.74
CA ASN A 33 2.12 -10.00 10.78
C ASN A 33 3.64 -10.25 10.83
N GLY A 34 4.24 -9.98 12.00
CA GLY A 34 5.66 -10.17 12.27
C GLY A 34 6.61 -9.22 11.55
N LYS A 35 6.11 -8.14 10.92
CA LYS A 35 6.92 -7.13 10.22
C LYS A 35 6.93 -5.81 10.99
N ASN A 36 8.05 -5.09 10.90
CA ASN A 36 8.11 -3.67 11.27
C ASN A 36 7.70 -2.77 10.09
N GLY A 37 7.57 -1.46 10.33
CA GLY A 37 7.11 -0.49 9.33
C GLY A 37 7.92 -0.53 8.03
N TYR A 38 9.25 -0.67 8.12
CA TYR A 38 10.12 -0.75 6.94
C TYR A 38 9.94 -2.05 6.15
N GLN A 39 9.84 -3.18 6.85
CA GLN A 39 9.63 -4.48 6.19
C GLN A 39 8.26 -4.54 5.52
N LEU A 40 7.23 -3.99 6.15
CA LEU A 40 5.89 -3.93 5.60
C LEU A 40 5.83 -2.94 4.43
N SER A 41 6.51 -1.78 4.50
CA SER A 41 6.53 -0.81 3.40
C SER A 41 7.12 -1.43 2.13
N LEU A 42 8.23 -2.16 2.24
CA LEU A 42 8.81 -2.89 1.11
C LEU A 42 7.87 -3.98 0.57
N ALA A 43 7.14 -4.68 1.44
CA ALA A 43 6.21 -5.71 1.01
C ALA A 43 5.01 -5.11 0.24
N LEU A 44 4.48 -3.98 0.70
CA LEU A 44 3.40 -3.24 0.03
C LEU A 44 3.87 -2.64 -1.30
N GLU A 45 5.09 -2.10 -1.36
CA GLU A 45 5.69 -1.59 -2.58
C GLU A 45 5.85 -2.69 -3.63
N ASN A 46 6.46 -3.82 -3.26
CA ASN A 46 6.60 -4.97 -4.15
C ASN A 46 5.24 -5.46 -4.64
N TRP A 47 4.24 -5.52 -3.77
CA TRP A 47 2.90 -5.92 -4.17
C TRP A 47 2.25 -4.95 -5.18
N ALA A 48 2.48 -3.64 -5.05
CA ALA A 48 2.01 -2.67 -6.03
C ALA A 48 2.67 -2.87 -7.40
N TYR A 49 3.97 -3.20 -7.44
CA TYR A 49 4.66 -3.54 -8.69
C TYR A 49 4.22 -4.89 -9.26
N ASP A 50 3.99 -5.90 -8.43
CA ASP A 50 3.45 -7.19 -8.86
C ASP A 50 2.08 -7.01 -9.54
N MET A 51 1.19 -6.19 -8.95
CA MET A 51 -0.10 -5.84 -9.55
C MET A 51 0.04 -5.15 -10.91
N PHE A 52 1.06 -4.31 -11.07
CA PHE A 52 1.36 -3.66 -12.34
C PHE A 52 1.86 -4.68 -13.38
N ASP A 53 2.77 -5.57 -12.99
CA ASP A 53 3.33 -6.59 -13.88
C ASP A 53 2.26 -7.59 -14.34
N GLU A 54 1.28 -7.90 -13.50
CA GLU A 54 0.10 -8.71 -13.85
C GLU A 54 -0.76 -8.12 -14.99
N LEU A 55 -0.68 -6.80 -15.23
CA LEU A 55 -1.36 -6.16 -16.36
C LEU A 55 -0.71 -6.50 -17.72
N GLY A 56 0.51 -7.05 -17.73
CA GLY A 56 1.25 -7.40 -18.93
C GLY A 56 1.74 -6.19 -19.74
N VAL A 57 1.81 -5.00 -19.11
CA VAL A 57 2.27 -3.77 -19.76
C VAL A 57 3.77 -3.59 -19.54
N GLU A 58 4.59 -4.04 -20.49
CA GLU A 58 6.04 -4.07 -20.31
C GLU A 58 6.73 -2.70 -20.45
N SER A 59 6.24 -1.83 -21.36
CA SER A 59 6.90 -0.55 -21.67
C SER A 59 5.98 0.47 -22.36
N GLY A 60 6.46 1.71 -22.48
CA GLY A 60 5.78 2.82 -23.15
C GLY A 60 5.12 3.80 -22.17
N PHE A 61 4.49 4.84 -22.71
CA PHE A 61 4.00 5.99 -21.92
C PHE A 61 3.12 5.60 -20.72
N PHE A 62 2.18 4.66 -20.90
CA PHE A 62 1.32 4.23 -19.79
C PHE A 62 2.08 3.43 -18.73
N ALA A 63 3.07 2.62 -19.12
CA ALA A 63 3.95 1.94 -18.18
C ALA A 63 4.74 2.94 -17.35
N ASP A 64 5.30 3.97 -18.00
CA ASP A 64 6.08 5.01 -17.34
C ASP A 64 5.22 5.83 -16.36
N VAL A 65 4.01 6.21 -16.78
CA VAL A 65 3.06 6.93 -15.91
C VAL A 65 2.69 6.08 -14.69
N CYS A 66 2.32 4.81 -14.89
CA CYS A 66 1.95 3.92 -13.78
C CYS A 66 3.11 3.70 -12.81
N LYS A 67 4.31 3.39 -13.31
CA LYS A 67 5.50 3.20 -12.46
C LYS A 67 5.87 4.46 -11.71
N THR A 68 5.76 5.62 -12.35
CA THR A 68 5.96 6.93 -11.69
C THR A 68 4.95 7.11 -10.56
N SER A 69 3.65 6.91 -10.82
CA SER A 69 2.62 7.01 -9.77
C SER A 69 2.82 6.02 -8.63
N ILE A 70 3.26 4.78 -8.90
CA ILE A 70 3.60 3.81 -7.84
C ILE A 70 4.78 4.32 -7.01
N SER A 71 5.82 4.85 -7.65
CA SER A 71 7.02 5.35 -6.95
C SER A 71 6.77 6.58 -6.06
N GLU A 72 5.70 7.32 -6.30
CA GLU A 72 5.29 8.46 -5.46
C GLU A 72 4.49 8.04 -4.21
N ILE A 73 4.08 6.77 -4.10
CA ILE A 73 3.35 6.29 -2.92
C ILE A 73 4.28 6.26 -1.70
N ASN A 74 3.85 6.90 -0.61
CA ASN A 74 4.52 6.77 0.68
C ASN A 74 4.11 5.44 1.35
N PHE A 75 4.74 4.34 0.93
CA PHE A 75 4.44 3.00 1.46
C PHE A 75 4.72 2.86 2.96
N TYR A 76 5.62 3.67 3.51
CA TYR A 76 5.90 3.67 4.94
C TYR A 76 4.73 4.24 5.76
N GLU A 77 4.11 5.33 5.30
CA GLU A 77 2.89 5.87 5.94
C GLU A 77 1.74 4.86 5.94
N ILE A 78 1.59 4.09 4.85
CA ILE A 78 0.58 3.01 4.76
C ILE A 78 0.94 1.84 5.68
N ALA A 79 2.21 1.47 5.76
CA ALA A 79 2.67 0.42 6.66
C ALA A 79 2.39 0.78 8.13
N GLU A 80 2.69 2.01 8.54
CA GLU A 80 2.40 2.49 9.89
C GLU A 80 0.90 2.45 10.19
N SER A 81 0.02 2.78 9.23
CA SER A 81 -1.43 2.71 9.48
C SER A 81 -1.90 1.28 9.77
N TYR A 82 -1.42 0.29 9.01
CA TYR A 82 -1.81 -1.11 9.24
C TYR A 82 -1.25 -1.68 10.53
N LEU A 83 -0.02 -1.31 10.91
CA LEU A 83 0.58 -1.76 12.17
C LEU A 83 -0.20 -1.22 13.37
N LEU A 84 -0.59 0.07 13.32
CA LEU A 84 -1.45 0.68 14.33
C LEU A 84 -2.80 -0.03 14.43
N GLU A 85 -3.44 -0.34 13.29
CA GLU A 85 -4.70 -1.09 13.27
C GLU A 85 -4.55 -2.49 13.91
N THR A 86 -3.45 -3.20 13.64
CA THR A 86 -3.21 -4.53 14.25
C THR A 86 -2.96 -4.44 15.76
N GLU A 87 -2.23 -3.43 16.22
CA GLU A 87 -1.99 -3.20 17.66
C GLU A 87 -3.28 -2.86 18.41
N GLU A 88 -4.16 -2.04 17.80
CA GLU A 88 -5.47 -1.69 18.37
C GLU A 88 -6.43 -2.89 18.42
N GLY A 89 -6.40 -3.76 17.40
CA GLY A 89 -7.17 -5.00 17.36
C GLY A 89 -6.74 -6.02 18.43
N GLU A 90 -5.44 -6.12 18.70
CA GLU A 90 -4.91 -6.98 19.77
C GLU A 90 -5.22 -6.43 21.17
N ALA A 91 -5.19 -5.11 21.36
CA ALA A 91 -5.50 -4.48 22.64
C ALA A 91 -6.98 -4.61 23.06
N THR A 92 -7.88 -4.95 22.12
CA THR A 92 -9.33 -5.04 22.33
C THR A 92 -9.86 -6.49 22.32
N SER A 93 -9.00 -7.49 22.12
CA SER A 93 -9.32 -8.93 22.05
C SER A 93 -8.93 -9.69 23.32
#